data_AF-A0A0R1SHP4-F1
#
_entry.id   AF-A0A0R1SHP4-F1
#
_cell.length_a   1.000
_cell.length_b   1.000
_cell.length_c   1.000
_cell.angle_alpha   90.00
_cell.angle_beta   90.00
_cell.angle_gamma   90.00
#
_symmetry.space_group_name_H-M   'P 1'
#
loop_
_entity.id
_entity.type
_entity.pdbx_description
1 polymer ?
#
loop_
_entity_poly.entity_id
_entity_poly.type
_entity_poly.pdbx_seq_one_letter_code
_entity_poly.pdbx_strand_id
1 'polypeptide(L)'
;MKKHLILLTTLALGLLFFAMPIGTNAAYLNGNGYAREATHLVRARKTVRVYRVTTGNSEASNRFHFAGYLHKGSKVFASGYLMSTGGGRVIKSKYRYYHNYRTFFFVFGNHWLTSVR
;
A
#
# COMPACT_ATOMS: atom_id res chain seq x y z
N MET A 1 17.07 9.81 -54.11
CA MET A 1 15.68 10.00 -53.64
C MET A 1 15.34 9.18 -52.39
N LYS A 2 15.58 7.85 -52.34
CA LYS A 2 15.17 6.99 -51.20
C LYS A 2 15.87 7.29 -49.85
N LYS A 3 17.14 7.73 -49.84
CA LYS A 3 17.92 8.00 -48.60
C LYS A 3 17.41 9.22 -47.81
N HIS A 4 16.96 10.26 -48.51
CA HIS A 4 16.41 11.47 -47.85
C HIS A 4 15.02 11.22 -47.25
N LEU A 5 14.23 10.34 -47.85
CA LEU A 5 12.93 9.93 -47.33
C LEU A 5 13.06 9.16 -46.01
N ILE A 6 14.05 8.26 -45.91
CA ILE A 6 14.33 7.52 -44.66
C ILE A 6 14.80 8.47 -43.56
N LEU A 7 15.66 9.44 -43.90
CA LEU A 7 16.16 10.41 -42.91
C LEU A 7 15.03 11.27 -42.34
N LEU A 8 14.12 11.73 -43.21
CA LEU A 8 12.95 12.52 -42.85
C LEU A 8 11.97 11.74 -41.97
N THR A 9 11.71 10.47 -42.27
CA THR A 9 10.80 9.65 -41.45
C THR A 9 11.41 9.33 -40.08
N THR A 10 12.72 9.09 -39.98
CA THR A 10 13.38 8.90 -38.68
C THR A 10 13.40 10.16 -37.83
N LEU A 11 13.60 11.34 -38.44
CA LEU A 11 13.60 12.61 -37.72
C LEU A 11 12.20 12.96 -37.21
N ALA A 12 11.18 12.74 -38.05
CA ALA A 12 9.78 12.93 -37.67
C ALA A 12 9.35 12.01 -36.53
N LEU A 13 9.79 10.74 -36.55
CA LEU A 13 9.50 9.79 -35.47
C LEU A 13 10.21 10.20 -34.16
N GLY A 14 11.46 10.67 -34.23
CA GLY A 14 12.19 11.19 -33.06
C GLY A 14 11.51 12.42 -32.42
N LEU A 15 11.01 13.34 -33.24
CA LEU A 15 10.25 14.51 -32.78
C LEU A 15 8.92 14.15 -32.10
N LEU A 16 8.24 13.10 -32.58
CA LEU A 16 7.01 12.59 -31.96
C LEU A 16 7.25 12.03 -30.55
N PHE A 17 8.39 11.38 -30.30
CA PHE A 17 8.71 10.88 -28.95
C PHE A 17 9.17 11.98 -27.97
N PHE A 18 9.79 13.06 -28.47
CA PHE A 18 10.18 14.20 -27.64
C PHE A 18 9.02 15.12 -27.25
N ALA A 19 7.99 15.22 -28.10
CA ALA A 19 6.86 16.12 -27.88
C ALA A 19 5.78 15.56 -26.93
N MET A 20 5.88 14.29 -26.51
CA MET A 20 4.94 13.71 -25.57
C MET A 20 5.37 14.00 -24.12
N PRO A 21 4.64 14.85 -23.37
CA PRO A 21 4.88 14.97 -21.94
C PRO A 21 4.55 13.62 -21.31
N ILE A 22 5.57 12.94 -20.77
CA ILE A 22 5.39 11.77 -19.91
C ILE A 22 4.94 12.30 -18.56
N GLY A 23 3.67 12.69 -18.48
CA GLY A 23 3.05 13.12 -17.23
C GLY A 23 2.95 11.93 -16.29
N THR A 24 3.96 11.71 -15.46
CA THR A 24 3.87 10.76 -14.34
C THR A 24 2.96 11.38 -13.28
N ASN A 25 1.65 11.28 -13.47
CA ASN A 25 0.70 11.47 -12.38
C ASN A 25 0.91 10.31 -11.41
N ALA A 26 1.79 10.51 -10.42
CA ALA A 26 2.03 9.50 -9.42
C ALA A 26 0.79 9.43 -8.50
N ALA A 27 -0.17 8.58 -8.88
CA ALA A 27 -1.34 8.31 -8.06
C ALA A 27 -0.86 7.57 -6.79
N TYR A 28 -1.16 8.14 -5.63
CA TYR A 28 -0.87 7.49 -4.36
C TYR A 28 -1.69 6.20 -4.24
N LEU A 29 -1.10 5.19 -3.59
CA LEU A 29 -1.85 4.01 -3.17
C LEU A 29 -2.99 4.42 -2.23
N ASN A 30 -4.10 3.68 -2.30
CA ASN A 30 -5.31 4.01 -1.58
C ASN A 30 -5.43 3.21 -0.27
N GLY A 31 -5.29 3.90 0.87
CA GLY A 31 -5.45 3.32 2.20
C GLY A 31 -6.83 2.68 2.43
N ASN A 32 -7.88 3.20 1.81
CA ASN A 32 -9.22 2.60 1.87
C ASN A 32 -9.27 1.25 1.18
N GLY A 33 -8.45 1.02 0.16
CA GLY A 33 -8.34 -0.28 -0.52
C GLY A 33 -7.85 -1.34 0.45
N TYR A 34 -6.72 -1.09 1.11
CA TYR A 34 -6.16 -2.01 2.11
C TYR A 34 -7.12 -2.29 3.27
N ALA A 35 -7.77 -1.25 3.79
CA ALA A 35 -8.72 -1.40 4.89
C ALA A 35 -10.01 -2.14 4.48
N ARG A 36 -10.44 -2.04 3.21
CA ARG A 36 -11.61 -2.77 2.71
C ARG A 36 -11.41 -4.28 2.82
N GLU A 37 -10.23 -4.75 2.42
CA GLU A 37 -9.86 -6.17 2.44
C GLU A 37 -9.76 -6.76 3.85
N ALA A 38 -9.58 -5.95 4.89
CA ALA A 38 -9.50 -6.42 6.26
C ALA A 38 -10.86 -6.87 6.78
N THR A 39 -11.32 -8.07 6.42
CA THR A 39 -12.66 -8.61 6.73
C THR A 39 -12.64 -9.76 7.73
N HIS A 40 -11.48 -10.34 8.03
CA HIS A 40 -11.37 -11.48 8.94
C HIS A 40 -11.25 -11.03 10.38
N LEU A 41 -12.16 -11.47 11.25
CA LEU A 41 -12.09 -11.17 12.68
C LEU A 41 -10.95 -11.98 13.33
N VAL A 42 -9.97 -11.27 13.89
CA VAL A 42 -8.81 -11.86 14.54
C VAL A 42 -8.67 -11.35 15.97
N ARG A 43 -8.01 -12.15 16.81
CA ARG A 43 -7.65 -11.84 18.19
C ARG A 43 -6.14 -11.77 18.35
N ALA A 44 -5.66 -10.76 19.06
CA ALA A 44 -4.24 -10.65 19.39
C ALA A 44 -3.83 -11.71 20.44
N ARG A 45 -2.83 -12.55 20.12
CA ARG A 45 -2.28 -13.57 21.02
C ARG A 45 -1.37 -12.98 22.11
N LYS A 46 -0.77 -11.83 21.81
CA LYS A 46 0.05 -11.03 22.73
C LYS A 46 -0.11 -9.55 22.42
N THR A 47 0.41 -8.69 23.30
CA THR A 47 0.48 -7.25 23.03
C THR A 47 1.48 -6.98 21.91
N VAL A 48 1.05 -6.29 20.86
CA VAL A 48 1.86 -5.99 19.68
C VAL A 48 1.83 -4.52 19.32
N ARG A 49 2.90 -4.04 18.68
CA ARG A 49 2.98 -2.67 18.17
C ARG A 49 2.09 -2.51 16.94
N VAL A 50 1.35 -1.42 16.90
CA VAL A 50 0.54 -0.99 15.77
C VAL A 50 1.22 0.21 15.13
N TYR A 51 1.22 0.23 13.80
CA TYR A 51 1.77 1.30 13.01
C TYR A 51 0.67 1.94 12.17
N ARG A 52 0.59 3.26 12.19
CA ARG A 52 -0.16 4.05 11.21
C ARG A 52 0.69 4.12 9.95
N VAL A 53 0.13 3.70 8.83
CA VAL A 53 0.79 3.70 7.54
C VAL A 53 0.24 4.84 6.70
N THR A 54 1.12 5.73 6.25
CA THR A 54 0.79 6.75 5.26
C THR A 54 1.18 6.23 3.88
N THR A 55 0.23 6.20 2.95
CA THR A 55 0.48 5.63 1.62
C THR A 55 1.40 6.50 0.79
N GLY A 56 2.34 5.87 0.11
CA GLY A 56 3.16 6.46 -0.94
C GLY A 56 2.61 6.14 -2.33
N ASN A 57 3.41 6.39 -3.36
CA ASN A 57 3.09 6.06 -4.76
C ASN A 57 3.32 4.56 -5.07
N SER A 58 3.89 3.83 -4.12
CA SER A 58 4.20 2.41 -4.18
C SER A 58 4.29 1.86 -2.75
N GLU A 59 4.17 0.54 -2.57
CA GLU A 59 4.22 -0.08 -1.25
C GLU A 59 5.55 0.19 -0.54
N ALA A 60 6.65 0.27 -1.31
CA ALA A 60 7.98 0.60 -0.81
C ALA A 60 8.10 2.06 -0.32
N SER A 61 7.25 2.96 -0.79
CA SER A 61 7.23 4.37 -0.36
C SER A 61 6.24 4.66 0.77
N ASN A 62 5.56 3.62 1.30
CA ASN A 62 4.71 3.75 2.47
C ASN A 62 5.53 4.11 3.72
N ARG A 63 5.02 5.03 4.54
CA ARG A 63 5.67 5.46 5.78
C ARG A 63 4.97 4.87 6.99
N PHE A 64 5.72 4.16 7.82
CA PHE A 64 5.19 3.48 9.00
C PHE A 64 5.55 4.28 10.26
N HIS A 65 4.52 4.80 10.94
CA HIS A 65 4.68 5.54 12.18
C HIS A 65 4.07 4.75 13.33
N PHE A 66 4.80 4.61 14.42
CA PHE A 66 4.27 3.95 15.61
C PHE A 66 3.01 4.67 16.12
N ALA A 67 1.93 3.93 16.32
CA ALA A 67 0.63 4.46 16.71
C ALA A 67 0.13 3.94 18.07
N GLY A 68 0.88 3.04 18.70
CA GLY A 68 0.54 2.46 19.99
C GLY A 68 0.52 0.94 19.96
N TYR A 69 -0.27 0.35 20.86
CA TYR A 69 -0.32 -1.09 21.07
C TYR A 69 -1.72 -1.66 20.85
N LEU A 70 -1.76 -2.84 20.24
CA LEU A 70 -2.90 -3.74 20.28
C LEU A 70 -2.65 -4.75 21.38
N HIS A 71 -3.39 -4.63 22.48
CA HIS A 71 -3.18 -5.46 23.67
C HIS A 71 -3.63 -6.92 23.43
N LYS A 72 -3.01 -7.84 24.18
CA LYS A 72 -3.42 -9.25 24.19
C LYS A 72 -4.92 -9.38 24.39
N GLY A 73 -5.56 -10.21 23.59
CA GLY A 73 -6.98 -10.50 23.67
C GLY A 73 -7.89 -9.53 22.92
N SER A 74 -7.40 -8.37 22.48
CA SER A 74 -8.17 -7.44 21.63
C SER A 74 -8.59 -8.11 20.32
N LYS A 75 -9.81 -7.81 19.88
CA LYS A 75 -10.36 -8.27 18.60
C LYS A 75 -10.36 -7.12 17.59
N VAL A 76 -9.88 -7.39 16.39
CA VAL A 76 -9.87 -6.47 15.24
C VAL A 76 -10.16 -7.24 13.97
N PHE A 77 -10.62 -6.56 12.94
CA PHE A 77 -10.63 -7.16 11.60
C PHE A 77 -9.27 -6.99 10.96
N ALA A 78 -8.85 -7.98 10.16
CA ALA A 78 -7.55 -7.98 9.54
C ALA A 78 -7.52 -8.62 8.16
N SER A 79 -6.56 -8.22 7.34
CA SER A 79 -6.17 -8.88 6.09
C SER A 79 -4.65 -9.10 6.06
N GLY A 80 -4.19 -10.06 5.25
CA GLY A 80 -2.76 -10.24 5.01
C GLY A 80 -2.19 -9.12 4.16
N TYR A 81 -0.93 -8.79 4.40
CA TYR A 81 -0.16 -7.84 3.60
C TYR A 81 1.27 -8.35 3.53
N LEU A 82 1.76 -8.56 2.31
CA LEU A 82 3.05 -9.18 2.02
C LEU A 82 4.01 -8.13 1.46
N MET A 83 5.24 -8.11 1.96
CA MET A 83 6.35 -7.30 1.43
C MET A 83 7.59 -8.19 1.29
N SER A 84 8.53 -7.79 0.43
CA SER A 84 9.79 -8.53 0.25
C SER A 84 10.61 -8.63 1.54
N THR A 85 10.52 -7.64 2.44
CA THR A 85 11.22 -7.62 3.74
C THR A 85 10.44 -8.31 4.86
N GLY A 86 9.28 -8.91 4.56
CA GLY A 86 8.41 -9.57 5.51
C GLY A 86 6.94 -9.19 5.35
N GLY A 87 6.07 -9.86 6.11
CA GLY A 87 4.63 -9.65 6.04
C GLY A 87 4.02 -9.25 7.38
N GLY A 88 2.80 -8.77 7.30
CA GLY A 88 1.99 -8.46 8.46
C GLY A 88 0.52 -8.38 8.11
N ARG A 89 -0.23 -7.73 8.98
CA ARG A 89 -1.66 -7.56 8.78
C ARG A 89 -2.07 -6.11 8.80
N VAL A 90 -2.87 -5.74 7.81
CA VAL A 90 -3.68 -4.53 7.88
C VAL A 90 -4.76 -4.78 8.91
N ILE A 91 -5.02 -3.83 9.80
CA ILE A 91 -6.03 -3.95 10.84
C ILE A 91 -7.06 -2.83 10.75
N LYS A 92 -8.31 -3.14 11.09
CA LYS A 92 -9.38 -2.16 11.26
C LYS A 92 -10.27 -2.51 12.45
N SER A 93 -10.86 -1.50 13.07
CA SER A 93 -11.91 -1.65 14.07
C SER A 93 -12.90 -0.49 13.96
N LYS A 94 -14.13 -0.69 14.43
CA LYS A 94 -15.19 0.33 14.39
C LYS A 94 -14.81 1.58 15.21
N TYR A 95 -14.13 1.38 16.33
CA TYR A 95 -13.86 2.44 17.32
C TYR A 95 -12.40 2.89 17.37
N ARG A 96 -11.50 2.15 16.71
CA ARG A 96 -10.06 2.43 16.68
C ARG A 96 -9.52 2.03 15.30
N TYR A 97 -8.44 2.68 14.86
CA TYR A 97 -7.79 2.41 13.57
C TYR A 97 -8.64 2.83 12.37
N TYR A 98 -8.83 4.15 12.23
CA TYR A 98 -9.50 4.75 11.07
C TYR A 98 -8.75 4.47 9.76
N HIS A 99 -9.41 4.67 8.64
CA HIS A 99 -8.76 4.61 7.33
C HIS A 99 -9.27 5.74 6.43
N ASN A 100 -8.42 6.18 5.53
CA ASN A 100 -8.78 7.13 4.48
C ASN A 100 -7.90 6.86 3.24
N TYR A 101 -8.02 7.70 2.22
CA TYR A 101 -7.24 7.55 0.99
C TYR A 101 -5.73 7.43 1.22
N ARG A 102 -5.19 8.10 2.25
CA ARG A 102 -3.76 8.14 2.53
C ARG A 102 -3.33 7.34 3.76
N THR A 103 -4.25 6.73 4.51
CA THR A 103 -3.96 6.17 5.83
C THR A 103 -4.64 4.83 6.05
N PHE A 104 -3.87 3.87 6.58
CA PHE A 104 -4.38 2.63 7.18
C PHE A 104 -3.51 2.22 8.37
N PHE A 105 -3.88 1.14 9.07
CA PHE A 105 -3.13 0.65 10.22
C PHE A 105 -2.61 -0.77 10.00
N PHE A 106 -1.44 -1.05 10.57
CA PHE A 106 -0.68 -2.26 10.28
C PHE A 106 0.00 -2.83 11.52
N VAL A 107 0.09 -4.16 11.58
CA VAL A 107 0.84 -4.91 12.58
C VAL A 107 1.84 -5.82 11.86
N PHE A 108 3.13 -5.73 12.22
CA PHE A 108 4.14 -6.64 11.70
C PHE A 108 3.98 -8.05 12.29
N GLY A 109 4.18 -9.07 11.46
CA GLY A 109 4.18 -10.48 11.89
C GLY A 109 2.79 -11.11 11.92
N ASN A 110 2.58 -12.08 11.02
CA ASN A 110 1.28 -12.74 10.84
C ASN A 110 0.87 -13.70 11.96
N HIS A 111 1.82 -14.18 12.77
CA HIS A 111 1.60 -15.20 13.79
C HIS A 111 1.11 -14.64 15.13
N TRP A 112 1.10 -13.32 15.32
CA TRP A 112 0.62 -12.68 16.54
C TRP A 112 -0.90 -12.49 16.59
N LEU A 113 -1.57 -12.61 15.45
CA LEU A 113 -3.02 -12.50 15.31
C LEU A 113 -3.58 -13.86 14.89
N THR A 114 -4.62 -14.33 15.57
CA THR A 114 -5.28 -15.62 15.28
C THR A 114 -6.73 -15.39 14.91
N SER A 115 -7.25 -16.16 13.95
CA SER A 115 -8.67 -16.12 13.63
C SER A 115 -9.49 -16.41 14.88
N VAL A 116 -10.57 -15.65 15.06
CA VAL A 116 -11.62 -15.98 16.01
C VAL A 116 -12.56 -16.94 15.27
N ARG A 117 -12.75 -18.14 15.83
CA ARG A 117 -13.81 -19.06 15.40
C ARG A 117 -15.14 -18.59 15.98
#